data_AF-A0A7Z9IBM1-F1
#
_entry.id   AF-A0A7Z9IBM1-F1
#
_cell.length_a   1.000
_cell.length_b   1.000
_cell.length_c   1.000
_cell.angle_alpha   90.00
_cell.angle_beta   90.00
_cell.angle_gamma   90.00
#
_symmetry.space_group_name_H-M   'P 1'
#
loop_
_entity.id
_entity.type
_entity.pdbx_description
1 polymer ?
#
loop_
_entity_poly.entity_id
_entity_poly.type
_entity_poly.pdbx_seq_one_letter_code
_entity_poly.pdbx_strand_id
1 'polypeptide(L)'
;MFAVKHSPGQNERVYQEQIRFLVKDGEGNTVGLGDAVATADVQDLAGVVPAKTMENQNSQMKNNAGGAYRLEEAIELDFNALLMQDDEVSLDKMVAKSTEELEAERMAMQRPTKARPGMKYKTETITRTVDDNPRFSSSLRMATPARVGHFVRVFGQPSRADLGEKRDDTPTMRQALMMLNGRLTHEASRVGDLEPVHALLVGAEPQLLKAITLAYHEIYTRNPTEAEIQAGQQIISEAANVKAGFADLRWIMLNSNEFRFIP
;
A
#
# COMPACT_ATOMS: atom_id res chain seq x y z
N MET A 1 1.39 21.85 -8.64
CA MET A 1 1.87 20.54 -8.13
C MET A 1 1.85 19.55 -9.27
N PHE A 2 2.93 18.80 -9.47
CA PHE A 2 3.00 17.76 -10.49
C PHE A 2 2.19 16.55 -10.01
N ALA A 3 1.22 16.10 -10.81
CA ALA A 3 0.41 14.92 -10.47
C ALA A 3 1.22 13.62 -10.59
N VAL A 4 2.29 13.66 -11.39
CA VAL A 4 3.09 12.51 -11.80
C VAL A 4 4.54 12.98 -11.99
N LYS A 5 5.52 12.15 -11.57
CA LYS A 5 6.95 12.48 -11.59
C LYS A 5 7.63 12.09 -12.89
N HIS A 6 7.31 10.92 -13.41
CA HIS A 6 7.85 10.39 -14.67
C HIS A 6 6.79 10.43 -15.78
N SER A 7 7.19 10.47 -17.04
CA SER A 7 6.25 10.22 -18.14
C SER A 7 5.74 8.76 -18.11
N PRO A 8 4.54 8.46 -18.63
CA PRO A 8 4.03 7.09 -18.66
C PRO A 8 5.03 6.12 -19.30
N GLY A 9 5.27 4.98 -18.66
CA GLY A 9 6.19 3.93 -19.15
C GLY A 9 7.67 4.13 -18.80
N GLN A 10 8.06 5.24 -18.17
CA GLN A 10 9.46 5.49 -17.77
C GLN A 10 9.85 4.85 -16.42
N ASN A 11 8.87 4.41 -15.62
CA ASN A 11 9.11 3.75 -14.32
C ASN A 11 8.37 2.41 -14.22
N GLU A 12 8.47 1.58 -15.25
CA GLU A 12 7.85 0.25 -15.23
C GLU A 12 8.59 -0.71 -14.30
N ARG A 13 7.84 -1.41 -13.45
CA ARG A 13 8.35 -2.53 -12.65
C ARG A 13 7.57 -3.80 -12.98
N VAL A 14 8.29 -4.91 -13.03
CA VAL A 14 7.72 -6.23 -13.23
C VAL A 14 7.48 -6.86 -11.87
N TYR A 15 6.21 -7.10 -11.56
CA TYR A 15 5.79 -7.80 -10.36
C TYR A 15 5.43 -9.25 -10.70
N GLN A 16 5.83 -10.18 -9.84
CA GLN A 16 5.40 -11.58 -9.93
C GLN A 16 4.23 -11.78 -8.97
N GLU A 17 3.05 -11.97 -9.52
CA GLU A 17 1.85 -12.26 -8.75
C GLU A 17 1.55 -13.76 -8.85
N GLN A 18 1.21 -14.39 -7.72
CA GLN A 18 0.67 -15.74 -7.72
C GLN A 18 -0.86 -15.63 -7.74
N ILE A 19 -1.45 -16.09 -8.84
CA ILE A 19 -2.89 -16.11 -9.01
C ILE A 19 -3.35 -17.56 -8.86
N ARG A 20 -4.25 -17.78 -7.91
CA ARG A 20 -4.91 -19.08 -7.72
C ARG A 20 -6.25 -19.05 -8.41
N PHE A 21 -6.39 -19.79 -9.51
CA PHE A 21 -7.66 -19.90 -10.22
C PHE A 21 -8.24 -21.32 -10.13
N LEU A 22 -9.57 -21.39 -10.18
CA LEU A 22 -10.33 -22.63 -10.13
C LEU A 22 -10.32 -23.28 -11.52
N VAL A 23 -9.81 -24.51 -11.63
CA VAL A 23 -9.70 -25.26 -12.90
C VAL A 23 -10.86 -26.24 -13.09
N LYS A 24 -11.40 -26.77 -11.99
CA LYS A 24 -12.56 -27.65 -12.01
C LYS A 24 -13.50 -27.32 -10.86
N ASP A 25 -14.78 -27.24 -11.17
CA ASP A 25 -15.86 -27.14 -10.19
C ASP A 25 -16.14 -28.49 -9.52
N GLY A 26 -16.88 -28.48 -8.41
CA GLY A 26 -17.26 -29.69 -7.66
C GLY A 26 -17.98 -30.76 -8.49
N GLU A 27 -18.49 -30.40 -9.67
CA GLU A 27 -19.20 -31.28 -10.62
C GLU A 27 -18.31 -31.81 -11.76
N GLY A 28 -17.01 -31.49 -11.75
CA GLY A 28 -16.03 -32.02 -12.72
C GLY A 28 -15.94 -31.25 -14.05
N ASN A 29 -16.79 -30.24 -14.26
CA ASN A 29 -16.75 -29.34 -15.41
C ASN A 29 -15.54 -28.39 -15.34
N THR A 30 -14.92 -28.15 -16.49
CA THR A 30 -13.83 -27.17 -16.63
C THR A 30 -14.41 -25.76 -16.63
N VAL A 31 -14.00 -24.94 -15.66
CA VAL A 31 -14.38 -23.52 -15.62
C VAL A 31 -13.67 -22.81 -16.77
N GLY A 32 -14.43 -22.07 -17.59
CA GLY A 32 -13.86 -21.26 -18.67
C GLY A 32 -12.90 -20.21 -18.11
N LEU A 33 -11.84 -19.88 -18.86
CA LEU A 33 -10.76 -18.98 -18.43
C LEU A 33 -11.27 -17.61 -17.91
N GLY A 34 -12.42 -17.14 -18.41
CA GLY A 34 -13.05 -15.89 -17.98
C GLY A 34 -13.64 -15.94 -16.55
N ASP A 35 -14.29 -17.04 -16.18
CA ASP A 35 -14.87 -17.23 -14.83
C ASP A 35 -13.81 -17.60 -13.78
N ALA A 36 -12.76 -18.29 -14.22
CA ALA A 36 -11.64 -18.69 -13.37
C ALA A 36 -10.81 -17.47 -12.88
N VAL A 37 -10.73 -16.40 -13.68
CA VAL A 37 -10.06 -15.14 -13.31
C VAL A 37 -10.93 -14.30 -12.35
N ALA A 38 -12.26 -14.35 -12.49
CA ALA A 38 -13.18 -13.60 -11.62
C ALA A 38 -13.22 -14.13 -10.17
N THR A 39 -12.89 -15.40 -9.96
CA THR A 39 -12.85 -16.07 -8.65
C THR A 39 -11.44 -16.16 -8.07
N ALA A 40 -10.45 -15.54 -8.70
CA ALA A 40 -9.06 -15.73 -8.33
C ALA A 40 -8.66 -14.90 -7.11
N ASP A 41 -8.15 -15.59 -6.08
CA ASP A 41 -7.49 -14.94 -4.95
C ASP A 41 -6.10 -14.47 -5.41
N VAL A 42 -5.89 -13.16 -5.45
CA VAL A 42 -4.61 -12.54 -5.83
C VAL A 42 -3.78 -12.30 -4.58
N GLN A 43 -2.60 -12.93 -4.50
CA GLN A 43 -1.63 -12.66 -3.45
C GLN A 43 -0.41 -11.95 -4.05
N ASP A 44 -0.18 -10.72 -3.59
CA ASP A 44 0.96 -9.90 -3.98
C ASP A 44 2.19 -10.30 -3.13
N LEU A 45 3.27 -10.75 -3.79
CA LEU A 45 4.48 -11.24 -3.14
C LEU A 45 5.49 -10.12 -2.82
N ALA A 46 5.25 -8.88 -3.25
CA ALA A 46 6.16 -7.78 -2.98
C ALA A 46 5.97 -7.20 -1.57
N GLY A 47 6.79 -7.67 -0.61
CA GLY A 47 7.16 -6.89 0.58
C GLY A 47 6.46 -7.19 1.91
N VAL A 48 5.98 -8.41 2.16
CA VAL A 48 5.42 -8.78 3.48
C VAL A 48 6.38 -9.69 4.24
N VAL A 49 7.03 -9.14 5.27
CA VAL A 49 7.63 -9.93 6.37
C VAL A 49 6.49 -10.65 7.12
N PRO A 50 6.56 -11.98 7.33
CA PRO A 50 5.48 -12.71 7.97
C PRO A 50 5.54 -12.50 9.48
N ALA A 51 4.86 -11.48 9.99
CA ALA A 51 4.50 -11.44 11.41
C ALA A 51 3.35 -12.42 11.66
N LYS A 52 3.68 -13.65 12.07
CA LYS A 52 2.73 -14.52 12.76
C LYS A 52 2.55 -14.00 14.18
N THR A 53 1.52 -13.19 14.39
CA THR A 53 0.92 -13.02 15.72
C THR A 53 -0.45 -13.68 15.69
N MET A 54 -0.57 -14.77 16.46
CA MET A 54 -1.87 -15.32 16.83
C MET A 54 -2.59 -14.28 17.67
N GLU A 55 -3.70 -13.74 17.17
CA GLU A 55 -4.62 -12.96 17.98
C GLU A 55 -6.06 -13.41 17.74
N ASN A 56 -6.75 -13.48 18.87
CA ASN A 56 -8.05 -14.03 19.19
C ASN A 56 -9.14 -13.68 18.15
N GLN A 57 -9.72 -14.69 17.50
CA GLN A 57 -10.91 -14.51 16.67
C GLN A 57 -12.16 -14.49 17.56
N ASN A 58 -12.72 -13.31 17.78
CA ASN A 58 -14.14 -13.16 18.11
C ASN A 58 -14.78 -12.18 17.12
N SER A 59 -15.88 -12.62 16.52
CA SER A 59 -16.79 -11.90 15.59
C SER A 59 -16.18 -11.32 14.31
N GLN A 60 -16.29 -12.07 13.20
CA GLN A 60 -16.09 -11.56 11.85
C GLN A 60 -17.39 -11.74 11.04
N MET A 61 -18.24 -10.71 11.05
CA MET A 61 -19.15 -10.47 9.94
C MET A 61 -18.32 -10.13 8.70
N LYS A 62 -18.53 -10.89 7.62
CA LYS A 62 -17.86 -10.73 6.33
C LYS A 62 -18.29 -9.43 5.66
N ASN A 63 -17.35 -8.48 5.56
CA ASN A 63 -17.44 -7.41 4.57
C ASN A 63 -16.68 -7.83 3.33
N ASN A 64 -17.44 -8.12 2.27
CA ASN A 64 -16.97 -8.39 0.93
C ASN A 64 -16.50 -7.06 0.31
N ALA A 65 -15.20 -6.90 0.05
CA ALA A 65 -14.66 -5.71 -0.60
C ALA A 65 -13.81 -6.13 -1.81
N GLY A 66 -14.51 -6.42 -2.90
CA GLY A 66 -13.97 -6.82 -4.20
C GLY A 66 -15.04 -6.70 -5.27
N GLY A 67 -15.71 -5.55 -5.33
CA GLY A 67 -16.70 -5.22 -6.34
C GLY A 67 -16.93 -3.72 -6.31
N ALA A 68 -16.70 -3.04 -7.43
CA ALA A 68 -17.11 -1.65 -7.58
C ALA A 68 -18.59 -1.54 -7.19
N TYR A 69 -18.92 -0.59 -6.32
CA TYR A 69 -20.30 -0.37 -5.88
C TYR A 69 -21.20 -0.09 -7.08
N ARG A 70 -22.00 -1.09 -7.49
CA ARG A 70 -23.22 -0.87 -8.29
C ARG A 70 -24.29 -0.33 -7.36
N LEU A 71 -24.20 0.96 -7.06
CA LEU A 71 -25.19 1.70 -6.24
C LEU A 71 -26.58 1.77 -6.90
N GLU A 72 -26.69 1.39 -8.17
CA GLU A 72 -27.93 1.43 -8.95
C GLU A 72 -28.75 0.13 -8.86
N GLU A 73 -28.12 -1.03 -8.64
CA GLU A 73 -28.83 -2.33 -8.49
C GLU A 73 -29.30 -2.59 -7.05
N ALA A 74 -28.78 -1.86 -6.06
CA ALA A 74 -29.09 -2.06 -4.64
C ALA A 74 -30.40 -1.38 -4.18
N ILE A 75 -31.08 -0.64 -5.06
CA ILE A 75 -32.30 0.12 -4.71
C ILE A 75 -33.57 -0.72 -4.93
N GLU A 76 -33.52 -1.81 -5.70
CA GLU A 76 -34.66 -2.70 -5.89
C GLU A 76 -34.58 -3.91 -4.96
N LEU A 77 -34.62 -3.66 -3.65
CA LEU A 77 -35.05 -4.67 -2.69
C LEU A 77 -36.57 -4.76 -2.79
N ASP A 78 -37.09 -5.91 -3.23
CA ASP A 78 -38.53 -6.17 -3.26
C ASP A 78 -39.03 -6.38 -1.82
N PHE A 79 -39.46 -5.29 -1.19
CA PHE A 79 -39.94 -5.29 0.18
C PHE A 79 -41.17 -6.19 0.38
N ASN A 80 -41.94 -6.49 -0.67
CA ASN A 80 -43.06 -7.42 -0.57
C ASN A 80 -42.58 -8.87 -0.41
N ALA A 81 -41.47 -9.24 -1.06
CA ALA A 81 -40.87 -10.56 -0.89
C ALA A 81 -40.29 -10.77 0.52
N LEU A 82 -39.74 -9.70 1.13
CA LEU A 82 -39.22 -9.72 2.50
C LEU A 82 -40.32 -9.68 3.58
N LEU A 83 -41.46 -9.04 3.30
CA LEU A 83 -42.60 -8.98 4.23
C LEU A 83 -43.49 -10.23 4.20
N MET A 84 -43.45 -11.03 3.13
CA MET A 84 -44.17 -12.30 3.03
C MET A 84 -43.40 -13.46 3.67
N GLN A 85 -42.16 -13.22 4.08
CA GLN A 85 -41.40 -14.16 4.88
C GLN A 85 -41.89 -13.98 6.33
N ASP A 86 -42.89 -14.77 6.71
CA ASP A 86 -43.35 -14.91 8.10
C ASP A 86 -42.22 -15.49 8.95
N ASP A 87 -41.23 -14.64 9.28
CA ASP A 87 -40.29 -14.90 10.35
C ASP A 87 -41.05 -14.69 11.65
N GLU A 88 -41.73 -15.74 12.11
CA GLU A 88 -42.11 -15.86 13.52
C GLU A 88 -40.85 -15.57 14.34
N VAL A 89 -40.87 -14.44 15.04
CA VAL A 89 -39.78 -14.02 15.92
C VAL A 89 -39.70 -15.05 17.05
N SER A 90 -38.87 -16.08 16.87
CA SER A 90 -38.67 -17.16 17.83
C SER A 90 -37.82 -16.66 19.01
N LEU A 91 -38.40 -15.80 19.84
CA LEU A 91 -37.81 -15.34 21.11
C LEU A 91 -37.88 -16.40 22.22
N ASP A 92 -38.60 -17.51 22.01
CA ASP A 92 -38.88 -18.54 23.02
C ASP A 92 -38.06 -19.84 22.87
N LYS A 93 -37.05 -19.88 21.99
CA LYS A 93 -36.16 -21.05 21.85
C LYS A 93 -34.68 -20.70 22.00
N MET A 94 -34.34 -19.87 22.99
CA MET A 94 -32.97 -19.88 23.54
C MET A 94 -32.80 -21.15 24.39
N VAL A 95 -32.60 -22.30 23.72
CA VAL A 95 -32.09 -23.48 24.39
C VAL A 95 -30.65 -23.17 24.76
N ALA A 96 -30.34 -23.21 26.05
CA ALA A 96 -28.97 -23.13 26.55
C ALA A 96 -28.20 -24.34 26.01
N LYS A 97 -27.52 -24.16 24.86
CA LYS A 97 -26.64 -25.16 24.29
C LYS A 97 -25.59 -25.55 25.33
N SER A 98 -25.30 -26.84 25.44
CA SER A 98 -24.31 -27.32 26.40
C SER A 98 -22.91 -26.82 26.01
N THR A 99 -21.98 -26.78 26.97
CA THR A 99 -20.59 -26.39 26.71
C THR A 99 -19.93 -27.26 25.65
N GLU A 100 -20.29 -28.54 25.59
CA GLU A 100 -19.82 -29.48 24.57
C GLU A 100 -20.36 -29.16 23.18
N GLU A 101 -21.61 -28.72 23.06
CA GLU A 101 -22.20 -28.28 21.79
C GLU A 101 -21.56 -26.99 21.28
N LEU A 102 -21.29 -26.03 22.19
CA LEU A 102 -20.56 -24.80 21.87
C LEU A 102 -19.11 -25.08 21.46
N GLU A 103 -18.45 -26.04 22.09
CA GLU A 103 -17.08 -26.44 21.77
C GLU A 103 -17.04 -27.26 20.47
N ALA A 104 -18.06 -28.08 20.19
CA ALA A 104 -18.24 -28.78 18.92
C ALA A 104 -18.54 -27.80 17.77
N GLU A 105 -19.37 -26.78 17.98
CA GLU A 105 -19.60 -25.70 17.01
C GLU A 105 -18.32 -24.89 16.77
N ARG A 106 -17.59 -24.54 17.84
CA ARG A 106 -16.30 -23.84 17.74
C ARG A 106 -15.27 -24.69 17.00
N MET A 107 -15.19 -26.00 17.27
CA MET A 107 -14.34 -26.95 16.54
C MET A 107 -14.79 -27.16 15.10
N ALA A 108 -16.10 -27.07 14.80
CA ALA A 108 -16.62 -27.14 13.44
C ALA A 108 -16.34 -25.87 12.63
N MET A 109 -16.39 -24.69 13.25
CA MET A 109 -15.99 -23.41 12.62
C MET A 109 -14.48 -23.27 12.48
N GLN A 110 -13.68 -23.86 13.38
CA GLN A 110 -12.21 -23.86 13.32
C GLN A 110 -11.63 -24.94 12.39
N ARG A 111 -12.45 -25.86 11.85
CA ARG A 111 -11.99 -26.74 10.79
C ARG A 111 -11.56 -25.85 9.62
N PRO A 112 -10.29 -25.92 9.14
CA PRO A 112 -9.91 -25.22 7.94
C PRO A 112 -10.90 -25.66 6.87
N THR A 113 -11.56 -24.70 6.22
CA THR A 113 -12.57 -24.93 5.18
C THR A 113 -12.04 -26.00 4.23
N LYS A 114 -12.44 -27.26 4.46
CA LYS A 114 -12.01 -28.38 3.63
C LYS A 114 -12.50 -28.01 2.24
N ALA A 115 -11.56 -27.91 1.29
CA ALA A 115 -11.88 -27.63 -0.11
C ALA A 115 -13.08 -28.50 -0.49
N ARG A 116 -14.15 -27.87 -0.99
CA ARG A 116 -15.36 -28.58 -1.38
C ARG A 116 -14.96 -29.78 -2.25
N PRO A 117 -15.46 -31.00 -2.00
CA PRO A 117 -15.09 -32.17 -2.77
C PRO A 117 -15.24 -31.89 -4.27
N GLY A 118 -14.17 -32.11 -5.04
CA GLY A 118 -14.15 -31.92 -6.51
C GLY A 118 -13.50 -30.63 -7.02
N MET A 119 -13.29 -29.61 -6.18
CA MET A 119 -12.65 -28.36 -6.63
C MET A 119 -11.13 -28.51 -6.78
N LYS A 120 -10.62 -28.34 -8.01
CA LYS A 120 -9.17 -28.32 -8.30
C LYS A 120 -8.72 -26.91 -8.61
N TYR A 121 -7.72 -26.42 -7.87
CA TYR A 121 -7.10 -25.13 -8.09
C TYR A 121 -5.75 -25.31 -8.75
N LYS A 122 -5.37 -24.38 -9.63
CA LYS A 122 -4.01 -24.26 -10.14
C LYS A 122 -3.47 -22.89 -9.77
N THR A 123 -2.22 -22.88 -9.31
CA THR A 123 -1.48 -21.65 -9.06
C THR A 123 -0.57 -21.42 -10.25
N GLU A 124 -0.70 -20.26 -10.90
CA GLU A 124 0.26 -19.82 -11.90
C GLU A 124 0.89 -18.51 -11.44
N THR A 125 2.19 -18.39 -11.69
CA THR A 125 2.93 -17.15 -11.47
C THR A 125 2.86 -16.32 -12.73
N ILE A 126 2.14 -15.20 -12.67
CA ILE A 126 1.99 -14.28 -13.79
C ILE A 126 2.92 -13.10 -13.55
N THR A 127 3.70 -12.75 -14.56
CA THR A 127 4.50 -11.53 -14.58
C THR A 127 3.61 -10.38 -15.06
N ARG A 128 3.40 -9.38 -14.20
CA ARG A 128 2.64 -8.18 -14.53
C ARG A 128 3.58 -6.98 -14.58
N THR A 129 3.64 -6.32 -15.72
CA THR A 129 4.32 -5.02 -15.86
C THR A 129 3.35 -3.92 -15.47
N VAL A 130 3.71 -3.13 -14.47
CA VAL A 130 2.90 -1.99 -13.99
C VAL A 130 3.78 -0.75 -13.97
N ASP A 131 3.23 0.39 -14.42
CA ASP A 131 3.87 1.69 -14.25
C ASP A 131 3.89 2.06 -12.77
N ASP A 132 5.09 2.11 -12.19
CA ASP A 132 5.33 2.29 -10.76
C ASP A 132 5.49 3.76 -10.36
N ASN A 133 5.06 4.67 -11.23
CA ASN A 133 5.06 6.11 -10.96
C ASN A 133 4.37 6.44 -9.63
N PRO A 134 5.00 7.20 -8.72
CA PRO A 134 4.35 7.60 -7.48
C PRO A 134 3.11 8.44 -7.79
N ARG A 135 1.94 7.91 -7.43
CA ARG A 135 0.67 8.64 -7.50
C ARG A 135 0.40 9.26 -6.14
N PHE A 136 0.63 10.55 -6.03
CA PHE A 136 0.32 11.29 -4.81
C PHE A 136 -1.20 11.55 -4.77
N SER A 137 -1.94 10.72 -4.06
CA SER A 137 -3.35 11.01 -3.76
C SER A 137 -3.45 12.08 -2.69
N SER A 138 -4.40 13.01 -2.82
CA SER A 138 -4.74 13.93 -1.73
C SER A 138 -5.02 13.15 -0.44
N SER A 139 -4.52 13.65 0.70
CA SER A 139 -4.79 13.09 2.03
C SER A 139 -6.28 12.93 2.32
N LEU A 140 -7.12 13.79 1.72
CA LEU A 140 -8.58 13.73 1.82
C LEU A 140 -9.20 12.48 1.19
N ARG A 141 -8.53 11.88 0.20
CA ARG A 141 -9.01 10.67 -0.50
C ARG A 141 -8.45 9.38 0.10
N MET A 142 -7.56 9.48 1.09
CA MET A 142 -6.94 8.33 1.71
C MET A 142 -7.87 7.72 2.77
N ALA A 143 -8.03 6.39 2.75
CA ALA A 143 -8.74 5.68 3.81
C ALA A 143 -8.04 5.91 5.15
N THR A 144 -8.83 6.25 6.18
CA THR A 144 -8.34 6.49 7.55
C THR A 144 -8.83 5.37 8.47
N PRO A 145 -7.96 4.67 9.22
CA PRO A 145 -6.50 4.86 9.31
C PRO A 145 -5.80 4.34 8.05
N ALA A 146 -4.63 4.89 7.75
CA ALA A 146 -3.80 4.36 6.68
C ALA A 146 -3.40 2.90 6.98
N ARG A 147 -3.11 2.14 5.91
CA ARG A 147 -2.68 0.74 6.03
C ARG A 147 -1.41 0.65 6.91
N VAL A 148 -1.24 -0.49 7.58
CA VAL A 148 -0.01 -0.79 8.34
C VAL A 148 1.20 -0.65 7.41
N GLY A 149 2.26 0.00 7.89
CA GLY A 149 3.46 0.29 7.09
C GLY A 149 3.36 1.54 6.20
N HIS A 150 2.20 2.21 6.14
CA HIS A 150 2.08 3.48 5.44
C HIS A 150 2.85 4.60 6.16
N PHE A 151 3.47 5.50 5.41
CA PHE A 151 4.28 6.61 5.93
C PHE A 151 3.51 7.44 6.99
N VAL A 152 2.31 7.90 6.66
CA VAL A 152 1.46 8.70 7.57
C VAL A 152 1.17 7.98 8.90
N ARG A 153 1.05 6.64 8.88
CA ARG A 153 0.81 5.85 10.10
C ARG A 153 2.06 5.70 10.97
N VAL A 154 3.24 5.71 10.38
CA VAL A 154 4.51 5.61 11.11
C VAL A 154 4.96 6.97 11.66
N PHE A 155 4.58 8.08 11.04
CA PHE A 155 5.06 9.42 11.40
C PHE A 155 4.06 10.33 12.13
N GLY A 156 2.78 9.97 12.27
CA GLY A 156 1.90 10.88 13.03
C GLY A 156 0.41 10.57 13.11
N GLN A 157 -0.08 9.54 12.41
CA GLN A 157 -1.47 9.13 12.53
C GLN A 157 -1.66 8.13 13.68
N PRO A 158 -2.36 8.54 14.76
CA PRO A 158 -2.69 7.63 15.85
C PRO A 158 -3.72 6.58 15.41
N SER A 159 -3.85 5.54 16.22
CA SER A 159 -4.97 4.60 16.15
C SER A 159 -6.28 5.33 16.40
N ARG A 160 -7.40 4.80 15.90
CA ARG A 160 -8.74 5.31 16.24
C ARG A 160 -9.13 5.05 17.70
N ALA A 161 -8.50 4.06 18.33
CA ALA A 161 -8.78 3.68 19.72
C ALA A 161 -8.14 4.65 20.73
N ASP A 162 -7.02 5.28 20.35
CA ASP A 162 -6.17 6.04 21.26
C ASP A 162 -6.37 7.54 21.03
N LEU A 163 -7.21 8.16 21.86
CA LEU A 163 -7.42 9.60 21.89
C LEU A 163 -6.49 10.26 22.92
N GLY A 164 -5.78 11.32 22.50
CA GLY A 164 -5.02 12.18 23.42
C GLY A 164 -3.64 11.66 23.83
N GLU A 165 -3.13 10.60 23.18
CA GLU A 165 -1.76 10.14 23.41
C GLU A 165 -0.75 11.22 22.98
N LYS A 166 0.19 11.52 23.87
CA LYS A 166 1.27 12.48 23.56
C LYS A 166 2.15 11.87 22.49
N ARG A 167 2.44 12.68 21.47
CA ARG A 167 3.45 12.31 20.47
C ARG A 167 4.81 12.39 21.16
N ASP A 168 5.53 11.29 21.18
CA ASP A 168 6.94 11.28 21.57
C ASP A 168 7.74 11.83 20.38
N ASP A 169 8.57 12.83 20.67
CA ASP A 169 9.44 13.46 19.68
C ASP A 169 10.72 12.63 19.43
N THR A 170 10.91 11.55 20.21
CA THR A 170 12.01 10.61 20.04
C THR A 170 11.83 9.79 18.76
N PRO A 171 12.79 9.84 17.81
CA PRO A 171 12.67 9.09 16.57
C PRO A 171 12.74 7.60 16.84
N THR A 172 11.75 6.86 16.36
CA THR A 172 11.72 5.40 16.47
C THR A 172 12.62 4.75 15.41
N MET A 173 13.19 3.58 15.71
CA MET A 173 13.97 2.78 14.74
C MET A 173 13.19 2.50 13.44
N ARG A 174 11.87 2.30 13.55
CA ARG A 174 10.99 2.08 12.40
C ARG A 174 10.90 3.32 11.51
N GLN A 175 10.78 4.51 12.10
CA GLN A 175 10.79 5.77 11.35
C GLN A 175 12.13 5.97 10.64
N ALA A 176 13.25 5.72 11.32
CA ALA A 176 14.58 5.84 10.73
C ALA A 176 14.79 4.88 9.54
N LEU A 177 14.42 3.61 9.69
CA LEU A 177 14.50 2.62 8.61
C LEU A 177 13.56 2.97 7.44
N MET A 178 12.38 3.54 7.72
CA MET A 178 11.47 4.03 6.70
C MET A 178 12.05 5.23 5.94
N MET A 179 12.78 6.13 6.60
CA MET A 179 13.44 7.24 5.89
C MET A 179 14.57 6.73 4.98
N LEU A 180 15.37 5.79 5.49
CA LEU A 180 16.53 5.26 4.77
C LEU A 180 16.13 4.44 3.54
N ASN A 181 15.18 3.50 3.73
CA ASN A 181 14.85 2.46 2.76
C ASN A 181 13.40 2.53 2.25
N GLY A 182 12.63 3.51 2.70
CA GLY A 182 11.23 3.62 2.33
C GLY A 182 11.05 3.94 0.85
N ARG A 183 10.03 3.33 0.25
CA ARG A 183 9.67 3.62 -1.15
C ARG A 183 9.42 5.12 -1.36
N LEU A 184 8.78 5.78 -0.41
CA LEU A 184 8.46 7.21 -0.53
C LEU A 184 9.72 8.07 -0.62
N THR A 185 10.71 7.84 0.25
CA THR A 185 11.95 8.63 0.25
C THR A 185 12.80 8.32 -0.98
N HIS A 186 12.84 7.06 -1.41
CA HIS A 186 13.52 6.67 -2.64
C HIS A 186 12.90 7.30 -3.90
N GLU A 187 11.57 7.27 -4.04
CA GLU A 187 10.92 7.92 -5.19
C GLU A 187 10.94 9.45 -5.08
N ALA A 188 10.97 10.02 -3.86
CA ALA A 188 11.13 11.45 -3.66
C ALA A 188 12.52 11.94 -4.07
N SER A 189 13.58 11.18 -3.77
CA SER A 189 14.96 11.57 -4.06
C SER A 189 15.30 11.51 -5.55
N ARG A 190 14.73 10.56 -6.30
CA ARG A 190 14.94 10.42 -7.76
C ARG A 190 14.62 11.71 -8.53
N VAL A 191 15.10 11.84 -9.75
CA VAL A 191 14.75 12.96 -10.64
C VAL A 191 13.83 12.46 -11.73
N GLY A 192 12.61 13.01 -11.78
CA GLY A 192 11.61 12.71 -12.80
C GLY A 192 11.71 13.63 -14.02
N ASP A 193 11.33 13.16 -15.20
CA ASP A 193 11.41 13.97 -16.42
C ASP A 193 10.44 15.16 -16.44
N LEU A 194 9.40 15.12 -15.60
CA LEU A 194 8.43 16.21 -15.46
C LEU A 194 8.78 17.19 -14.35
N GLU A 195 9.88 16.97 -13.62
CA GLU A 195 10.32 17.87 -12.56
C GLU A 195 11.06 19.10 -13.12
N PRO A 196 10.94 20.28 -12.49
CA PRO A 196 11.61 21.49 -12.96
C PRO A 196 13.14 21.35 -12.90
N VAL A 197 13.66 20.56 -11.96
CA VAL A 197 15.09 20.27 -11.82
C VAL A 197 15.64 19.49 -13.01
N HIS A 198 14.83 18.65 -13.66
CA HIS A 198 15.29 17.85 -14.78
C HIS A 198 15.81 18.71 -15.93
N ALA A 199 15.11 19.80 -16.24
CA ALA A 199 15.54 20.76 -17.26
C ALA A 199 16.87 21.45 -16.94
N LEU A 200 17.27 21.51 -15.66
CA LEU A 200 18.56 22.07 -15.24
C LEU A 200 19.70 21.05 -15.31
N LEU A 201 19.37 19.76 -15.22
CA LEU A 201 20.33 18.65 -15.25
C LEU A 201 20.52 18.07 -16.66
N VAL A 202 19.52 18.20 -17.52
CA VAL A 202 19.52 17.64 -18.89
C VAL A 202 19.73 18.77 -19.91
N GLY A 203 20.78 18.65 -20.72
CA GLY A 203 21.11 19.60 -21.77
C GLY A 203 22.58 19.56 -22.16
N ALA A 204 22.97 20.40 -23.13
CA ALA A 204 24.37 20.55 -23.56
C ALA A 204 25.24 21.18 -22.45
N GLU A 205 24.65 22.03 -21.59
CA GLU A 205 25.31 22.66 -20.45
C GLU A 205 24.47 22.50 -19.18
N PRO A 206 24.76 21.48 -18.34
CA PRO A 206 24.02 21.28 -17.10
C PRO A 206 24.30 22.41 -16.10
N GLN A 207 23.23 23.06 -15.62
CA GLN A 207 23.31 24.19 -14.68
C GLN A 207 23.32 23.69 -13.23
N LEU A 208 24.39 23.00 -12.85
CA LEU A 208 24.51 22.31 -11.55
C LEU A 208 24.29 23.23 -10.36
N LEU A 209 24.84 24.45 -10.39
CA LEU A 209 24.67 25.41 -9.29
C LEU A 209 23.20 25.72 -9.06
N LYS A 210 22.45 26.03 -10.12
CA LYS A 210 21.01 26.33 -10.00
C LYS A 210 20.21 25.12 -9.54
N ALA A 211 20.58 23.92 -10.00
CA ALA A 211 19.92 22.68 -9.57
C ALA A 211 20.12 22.45 -8.06
N ILE A 212 21.36 22.62 -7.56
CA ILE A 212 21.66 22.50 -6.12
C ILE A 212 20.89 23.56 -5.32
N THR A 213 20.94 24.83 -5.74
CA THR A 213 20.18 25.90 -5.07
C THR A 213 18.69 25.59 -5.01
N LEU A 214 18.12 25.07 -6.10
CA LEU A 214 16.71 24.69 -6.16
C LEU A 214 16.40 23.54 -5.18
N ALA A 215 17.24 22.51 -5.09
CA ALA A 215 17.07 21.44 -4.10
C ALA A 215 17.14 21.93 -2.64
N TYR A 216 18.03 22.87 -2.34
CA TYR A 216 18.12 23.50 -1.01
C TYR A 216 16.86 24.29 -0.67
N HIS A 217 16.27 25.00 -1.63
CA HIS A 217 14.98 25.66 -1.43
C HIS A 217 13.82 24.68 -1.27
N GLU A 218 13.80 23.59 -2.04
CA GLU A 218 12.74 22.57 -1.96
C GLU A 218 12.76 21.82 -0.63
N ILE A 219 13.94 21.48 -0.11
CA ILE A 219 14.08 20.59 1.05
C ILE A 219 14.30 21.37 2.35
N TYR A 220 15.19 22.36 2.36
CA TYR A 220 15.55 23.11 3.57
C TYR A 220 14.99 24.53 3.61
N THR A 221 14.34 24.99 2.54
CA THR A 221 13.77 26.35 2.44
C THR A 221 14.78 27.49 2.68
N ARG A 222 16.08 27.23 2.44
CA ARG A 222 17.17 28.21 2.60
C ARG A 222 18.14 28.21 1.41
N ASN A 223 19.04 29.17 1.39
CA ASN A 223 20.15 29.19 0.44
C ASN A 223 21.28 28.25 0.90
N PRO A 224 21.96 27.57 -0.04
CA PRO A 224 23.18 26.84 0.26
C PRO A 224 24.35 27.80 0.48
N THR A 225 25.31 27.36 1.30
CA THR A 225 26.61 28.02 1.45
C THR A 225 27.58 27.57 0.35
N GLU A 226 28.69 28.30 0.15
CA GLU A 226 29.68 27.95 -0.89
C GLU A 226 30.30 26.55 -0.67
N ALA A 227 30.56 26.19 0.59
CA ALA A 227 31.10 24.86 0.94
C ALA A 227 30.10 23.74 0.58
N GLU A 228 28.80 23.98 0.80
CA GLU A 228 27.74 23.03 0.46
C GLU A 228 27.56 22.87 -1.04
N ILE A 229 27.69 23.97 -1.80
CA ILE A 229 27.67 23.91 -3.26
C ILE A 229 28.83 23.06 -3.77
N GLN A 230 30.03 23.25 -3.24
CA GLN A 230 31.20 22.45 -3.62
C GLN A 230 31.01 20.96 -3.28
N ALA A 231 30.54 20.65 -2.07
CA ALA A 231 30.24 19.27 -1.67
C ALA A 231 29.16 18.64 -2.56
N GLY A 232 28.10 19.37 -2.88
CA GLY A 232 27.04 18.90 -3.79
C GLY A 232 27.56 18.64 -5.21
N GLN A 233 28.42 19.51 -5.72
CA GLN A 233 29.06 19.30 -7.03
C GLN A 233 29.96 18.07 -7.04
N GLN A 234 30.71 17.82 -5.95
CA GLN A 234 31.54 16.63 -5.81
C GLN A 234 30.70 15.35 -5.81
N ILE A 235 29.61 15.31 -5.04
CA ILE A 235 28.71 14.14 -5.00
C ILE A 235 28.14 13.83 -6.39
N ILE A 236 27.75 14.87 -7.13
CA ILE A 236 27.18 14.71 -8.47
C ILE A 236 28.23 14.23 -9.48
N SER A 237 29.49 14.69 -9.36
CA SER A 237 30.56 14.33 -10.29
C SER A 237 31.13 12.92 -10.06
N GLU A 238 31.08 12.42 -8.82
CA GLU A 238 31.52 11.07 -8.46
C GLU A 238 30.53 9.98 -8.91
N ALA A 239 29.27 10.33 -9.14
CA ALA A 239 28.24 9.38 -9.53
C ALA A 239 28.35 8.94 -10.99
N ALA A 240 27.87 7.73 -11.28
CA ALA A 240 27.86 7.17 -12.63
C ALA A 240 27.01 8.00 -13.62
N ASN A 241 25.98 8.69 -13.13
CA ASN A 241 25.08 9.52 -13.91
C ASN A 241 24.71 10.78 -13.13
N VAL A 242 24.64 11.94 -13.79
CA VAL A 242 24.26 13.22 -13.16
C VAL A 242 22.89 13.12 -12.45
N LYS A 243 21.91 12.45 -13.07
CA LYS A 243 20.59 12.21 -12.45
C LYS A 243 20.68 11.32 -11.19
N ALA A 244 21.59 10.34 -11.18
CA ALA A 244 21.78 9.45 -10.04
C ALA A 244 22.49 10.18 -8.90
N GLY A 245 23.58 10.90 -9.19
CA GLY A 245 24.29 11.70 -8.18
C GLY A 245 23.42 12.79 -7.58
N PHE A 246 22.53 13.39 -8.36
CA PHE A 246 21.55 14.34 -7.82
C PHE A 246 20.49 13.66 -6.94
N ALA A 247 20.09 12.43 -7.28
CA ALA A 247 19.20 11.65 -6.43
C ALA A 247 19.87 11.27 -5.10
N ASP A 248 21.16 10.94 -5.13
CA ASP A 248 21.96 10.67 -3.93
C ASP A 248 22.08 11.92 -3.06
N LEU A 249 22.36 13.09 -3.67
CA LEU A 249 22.37 14.38 -2.97
C LEU A 249 21.03 14.64 -2.24
N ARG A 250 19.90 14.51 -2.95
CA ARG A 250 18.57 14.66 -2.33
C ARG A 250 18.33 13.64 -1.22
N TRP A 251 18.74 12.40 -1.40
CA TRP A 251 18.60 11.36 -0.39
C TRP A 251 19.41 11.66 0.88
N ILE A 252 20.65 12.15 0.74
CA ILE A 252 21.49 12.60 1.86
C ILE A 252 20.79 13.75 2.59
N MET A 253 20.24 14.72 1.84
CA MET A 253 19.55 15.86 2.43
C MET A 253 18.33 15.44 3.25
N LEU A 254 17.49 14.54 2.72
CA LEU A 254 16.31 14.02 3.43
C LEU A 254 16.64 13.20 4.69
N ASN A 255 17.85 12.61 4.75
CA ASN A 255 18.30 11.83 5.89
C ASN A 255 19.25 12.60 6.82
N SER A 256 19.49 13.88 6.54
CA SER A 256 20.35 14.72 7.36
C SER A 256 19.66 15.12 8.68
N ASN A 257 20.46 15.55 9.66
CA ASN A 257 19.91 16.10 10.90
C ASN A 257 19.18 17.43 10.68
N GLU A 258 19.52 18.18 9.63
CA GLU A 258 18.86 19.44 9.31
C GLU A 258 17.42 19.23 8.83
N PHE A 259 17.17 18.14 8.08
CA PHE A 259 15.80 17.76 7.73
C PHE A 259 15.04 17.18 8.94
N ARG A 260 15.75 16.47 9.82
CA ARG A 260 15.16 15.66 10.88
C ARG A 260 14.61 16.45 12.07
N PHE A 261 14.89 17.75 12.20
CA PHE A 261 14.51 18.53 13.38
C PHE A 261 13.79 19.85 13.05
N ILE A 262 12.51 19.90 13.42
CA ILE A 262 11.98 21.07 14.12
C ILE A 262 12.04 20.68 15.62
N PRO A 263 12.78 21.42 16.47
CA PRO A 263 12.76 21.24 17.92
C PRO A 263 11.43 21.64 18.55
#